data_AF-A0A8J4M276-F1
#
_entry.id   AF-A0A8J4M276-F1
#
_cell.length_a   1.000
_cell.length_b   1.000
_cell.length_c   1.000
_cell.angle_alpha   90.00
_cell.angle_beta   90.00
_cell.angle_gamma   90.00
#
_symmetry.space_group_name_H-M   'P 1'
#
loop_
_entity.id
_entity.type
_entity.pdbx_description
1 polymer ?
#
loop_
_entity_poly.entity_id
_entity_poly.type
_entity_poly.pdbx_seq_one_letter_code
_entity_poly.pdbx_strand_id
1 'polypeptide(L)'
;MIQAQLYGKAASELTWSEDVLTSNIFGLLKYLSTPEVLLTILQGAYNLDYEPLVFETHIERISYTFWPRLQNSEPDLVLILHAKSGVHIIGVEAKYLSGKSSEEDLLASIQDRDNKQRDQLAREIEDLHDSANYPMIGVEESSILSIRLIYLTMESYIPHDELQASLESLKAHSACQFPSKHLYWLSWKTFYDNLKCTNPSATDSMILTDLRSYLNKKSIRTFSGFSMKPVGILNWCYTKNRKRPLQIVPSLTWKYKEANHGTN
;
A
#
# COMPACT_ATOMS: atom_id res chain seq x y z
N MET A 1 4.62 16.38 -11.96
CA MET A 1 4.91 15.19 -12.80
C MET A 1 3.66 14.43 -13.20
N ILE A 2 2.65 14.34 -12.31
CA ILE A 2 1.36 13.68 -12.57
C ILE A 2 0.72 13.96 -13.94
N GLN A 3 0.62 15.23 -14.37
CA GLN A 3 0.01 15.59 -15.65
C GLN A 3 0.72 14.92 -16.83
N ALA A 4 2.06 14.90 -16.85
CA ALA A 4 2.82 14.21 -17.88
C ALA A 4 2.54 12.69 -17.91
N GLN A 5 2.38 12.05 -16.75
CA GLN A 5 2.05 10.63 -16.67
C GLN A 5 0.59 10.33 -17.09
N LEU A 6 -0.36 11.21 -16.72
CA LEU A 6 -1.76 11.09 -17.14
C LEU A 6 -1.90 11.14 -18.68
N TYR A 7 -1.20 12.08 -19.32
CA TYR A 7 -1.19 12.23 -20.77
C TYR A 7 -0.21 11.30 -21.51
N GLY A 8 0.48 10.39 -20.80
CA GLY A 8 1.43 9.45 -21.40
C GLY A 8 2.64 10.13 -22.07
N LYS A 9 3.04 11.31 -21.57
CA LYS A 9 4.21 12.08 -22.01
C LYS A 9 5.45 11.83 -21.16
N ALA A 10 5.30 11.22 -19.99
CA ALA A 10 6.42 10.82 -19.15
C ALA A 10 7.17 9.63 -19.80
N ALA A 11 8.50 9.61 -19.65
CA ALA A 11 9.31 8.46 -20.03
C ALA A 11 8.87 7.20 -19.27
N SER A 12 9.10 6.01 -19.85
CA SER A 12 8.74 4.73 -19.24
C SER A 12 9.40 4.52 -17.89
N GLU A 13 10.68 4.86 -17.75
CA GLU A 13 11.44 4.74 -16.49
C GLU A 13 10.77 5.53 -15.35
N LEU A 14 10.44 6.79 -15.58
CA LEU A 14 9.71 7.63 -14.63
C LEU A 14 8.26 7.17 -14.42
N THR A 15 7.70 6.42 -15.36
CA THR A 15 6.34 5.87 -15.22
C THR A 15 6.32 4.71 -14.25
N TRP A 16 7.39 3.94 -14.13
CA TRP A 16 7.43 2.78 -13.24
C TRP A 16 8.28 2.99 -11.99
N SER A 17 8.83 4.20 -11.81
CA SER A 17 9.57 4.59 -10.62
C SER A 17 8.69 4.65 -9.37
N GLU A 18 9.17 4.01 -8.32
CA GLU A 18 8.62 4.00 -6.96
C GLU A 18 8.63 5.40 -6.34
N ASP A 19 9.78 6.09 -6.36
CA ASP A 19 9.92 7.47 -5.89
C ASP A 19 8.91 8.42 -6.54
N VAL A 20 8.71 8.28 -7.86
CA VAL A 20 7.72 9.06 -8.61
C VAL A 20 6.29 8.72 -8.17
N LEU A 21 6.01 7.46 -7.89
CA LEU A 21 4.69 7.05 -7.39
C LEU A 21 4.43 7.64 -6.00
N THR A 22 5.34 7.41 -5.06
CA THR A 22 5.28 7.90 -3.67
C THR A 22 5.13 9.42 -3.64
N SER A 23 5.99 10.14 -4.38
CA SER A 23 5.95 11.61 -4.43
C SER A 23 4.70 12.17 -5.07
N ASN A 24 4.16 11.58 -6.14
CA ASN A 24 2.91 12.07 -6.73
C ASN A 24 1.72 11.83 -5.78
N ILE A 25 1.65 10.66 -5.13
CA ILE A 25 0.52 10.32 -4.26
C ILE A 25 0.58 11.18 -2.99
N PHE A 26 1.63 11.03 -2.18
CA PHE A 26 1.73 11.75 -0.92
C PHE A 26 1.99 13.25 -1.12
N GLY A 27 2.65 13.64 -2.20
CA GLY A 27 2.84 15.05 -2.52
C GLY A 27 1.53 15.75 -2.84
N LEU A 28 0.55 15.07 -3.47
CA LEU A 28 -0.79 15.61 -3.64
C LEU A 28 -1.59 15.61 -2.33
N LEU A 29 -1.52 14.52 -1.55
CA LEU A 29 -2.18 14.44 -0.24
C LEU A 29 -1.71 15.56 0.71
N LYS A 30 -0.44 15.95 0.63
CA LYS A 30 0.14 17.07 1.38
C LYS A 30 -0.56 18.42 1.13
N TYR A 31 -1.18 18.62 -0.03
CA TYR A 31 -1.86 19.87 -0.38
C TYR A 31 -3.37 19.87 -0.07
N LEU A 32 -3.89 18.77 0.48
CA LEU A 32 -5.28 18.74 0.92
C LEU A 32 -5.47 19.63 2.15
N SER A 33 -6.63 20.29 2.23
CA SER A 33 -6.95 21.21 3.33
C SER A 33 -7.22 20.50 4.67
N THR A 34 -7.50 19.20 4.64
CA THR A 34 -7.87 18.39 5.81
C THR A 34 -7.03 17.11 5.90
N PRO A 35 -6.64 16.68 7.11
CA PRO A 35 -5.94 15.41 7.30
C PRO A 35 -6.84 14.18 7.08
N GLU A 36 -8.17 14.34 7.09
CA GLU A 36 -9.15 13.24 7.08
C GLU A 36 -8.95 12.22 5.97
N VAL A 37 -8.57 12.69 4.77
CA VAL A 37 -8.34 11.79 3.63
C VAL A 37 -7.17 10.85 3.89
N LEU A 38 -6.03 11.38 4.33
CA LEU A 38 -4.87 10.56 4.65
C LEU A 38 -5.15 9.66 5.86
N LEU A 39 -5.85 10.15 6.88
CA LEU A 39 -6.23 9.32 8.03
C LEU A 39 -7.12 8.14 7.61
N THR A 40 -8.06 8.35 6.69
CA THR A 40 -8.91 7.29 6.12
C THR A 40 -8.09 6.27 5.34
N ILE A 41 -7.06 6.71 4.61
CA ILE A 41 -6.12 5.81 3.93
C ILE A 41 -5.32 4.98 4.95
N LEU A 42 -4.76 5.64 5.97
CA LEU A 42 -3.94 5.00 7.01
C LEU A 42 -4.73 3.98 7.82
N GLN A 43 -6.03 4.20 8.07
CA GLN A 43 -6.92 3.23 8.70
C GLN A 43 -7.09 1.93 7.90
N GLY A 44 -6.73 1.92 6.62
CA GLY A 44 -6.67 0.71 5.79
C GLY A 44 -5.43 -0.15 6.05
N ALA A 45 -4.53 0.26 6.94
CA ALA A 45 -3.32 -0.48 7.27
C ALA A 45 -3.59 -1.47 8.42
N TYR A 46 -2.98 -2.65 8.37
CA TYR A 46 -3.17 -3.74 9.33
C TYR A 46 -1.84 -4.29 9.83
N ASN A 47 -1.75 -4.64 11.11
CA ASN A 47 -0.60 -5.36 11.66
C ASN A 47 -0.70 -6.88 11.40
N LEU A 48 0.28 -7.66 11.86
CA LEU A 48 0.30 -9.12 11.70
C LEU A 48 -0.86 -9.83 12.44
N ASP A 49 -1.43 -9.19 13.45
CA ASP A 49 -2.59 -9.68 14.19
C ASP A 49 -3.92 -9.27 13.52
N TYR A 50 -3.87 -8.70 12.31
CA TYR A 50 -5.01 -8.16 11.55
C TYR A 50 -5.76 -7.03 12.27
N GLU A 51 -5.10 -6.32 13.17
CA GLU A 51 -5.66 -5.15 13.82
C GLU A 51 -5.42 -3.90 12.96
N PRO A 52 -6.45 -3.07 12.71
CA PRO A 52 -6.30 -1.86 11.92
C PRO A 52 -5.49 -0.80 12.67
N LEU A 53 -4.83 0.07 11.92
CA LEU A 53 -4.18 1.26 12.47
C LEU A 53 -5.25 2.25 12.96
N VAL A 54 -5.23 2.52 14.27
CA VAL A 54 -6.17 3.44 14.94
C VAL A 54 -5.44 4.56 15.67
N PHE A 55 -6.07 5.73 15.69
CA PHE A 55 -5.63 6.89 16.46
C PHE A 55 -6.74 7.23 17.45
N GLU A 56 -6.43 7.20 18.74
CA GLU A 56 -7.40 7.50 19.81
C GLU A 56 -7.69 9.00 19.93
N THR A 57 -6.78 9.83 19.43
CA THR A 57 -6.85 11.29 19.50
C THR A 57 -7.14 11.91 18.15
N HIS A 58 -7.83 13.04 18.16
CA HIS A 58 -8.01 13.87 16.98
C HIS A 58 -6.65 14.38 16.47
N ILE A 59 -6.41 14.23 15.17
CA ILE A 59 -5.21 14.72 14.49
C ILE A 59 -5.55 16.05 13.83
N GLU A 60 -4.87 17.11 14.25
CA GLU A 60 -5.12 18.49 13.81
C GLU A 60 -4.45 18.80 12.46
N ARG A 61 -3.25 18.25 12.26
CA ARG A 61 -2.47 18.43 11.02
C ARG A 61 -1.45 17.31 10.82
N ILE A 62 -0.93 17.20 9.60
CA ILE A 62 0.07 16.21 9.23
C ILE A 62 1.25 16.91 8.55
N SER A 63 2.46 16.67 9.05
CA SER A 63 3.70 17.04 8.35
C SER A 63 4.21 15.85 7.52
N TYR A 64 4.84 16.15 6.39
CA TYR A 64 5.37 15.18 5.44
C TYR A 64 6.85 15.48 5.21
N THR A 65 7.70 14.50 5.48
CA THR A 65 9.14 14.56 5.21
C THR A 65 9.50 13.43 4.27
N PHE A 66 9.78 13.75 3.01
CA PHE A 66 10.13 12.76 1.98
C PHE A 66 11.63 12.48 2.01
N TRP A 67 12.00 11.19 1.95
CA TRP A 67 13.37 10.71 1.94
C TRP A 67 14.28 11.39 2.99
N PRO A 68 13.88 11.47 4.29
CA PRO A 68 14.78 11.97 5.30
C PRO A 68 15.98 11.05 5.42
N ARG A 69 17.18 11.63 5.34
CA ARG A 69 18.43 10.89 5.59
C ARG A 69 18.64 10.76 7.08
N LEU A 70 18.23 9.61 7.63
CA LEU A 70 18.54 9.22 8.99
C LEU A 70 19.97 8.67 9.05
N GLN A 71 20.44 8.26 10.22
CA GLN A 71 21.81 7.77 10.37
C GLN A 71 22.15 6.58 9.47
N ASN A 72 21.27 5.57 9.40
CA ASN A 72 21.54 4.30 8.72
C ASN A 72 20.54 3.99 7.61
N SER A 73 19.49 4.80 7.45
CA SER A 73 18.38 4.57 6.53
C SER A 73 17.87 5.87 5.91
N GLU A 74 17.18 5.73 4.78
CA GLU A 74 16.47 6.80 4.09
C GLU A 74 15.06 6.28 3.77
N PRO A 75 14.13 6.27 4.74
CA PRO A 75 12.76 5.81 4.49
C PRO A 75 12.11 6.71 3.43
N ASP A 76 11.23 6.14 2.59
CA ASP A 76 10.58 6.91 1.52
C ASP A 76 9.81 8.14 2.01
N LEU A 77 9.15 8.01 3.17
CA LEU A 77 8.36 9.07 3.77
C LEU A 77 8.26 8.90 5.29
N VAL A 78 8.38 10.01 6.01
CA VAL A 78 8.00 10.11 7.42
C VAL A 78 6.83 11.08 7.56
N LEU A 79 5.75 10.59 8.15
CA LEU A 79 4.56 11.35 8.49
C LEU A 79 4.58 11.70 9.98
N ILE A 80 4.40 12.97 10.30
CA ILE A 80 4.22 13.44 11.69
C ILE A 80 2.78 13.88 11.86
N LEU A 81 2.01 13.13 12.63
CA LEU A 81 0.60 13.41 12.91
C LEU A 81 0.53 14.19 14.22
N HIS A 82 0.10 15.44 14.14
CA HIS A 82 0.05 16.35 15.27
C HIS A 82 -1.31 16.22 15.96
N ALA A 83 -1.29 15.75 17.19
CA ALA A 83 -2.44 15.73 18.10
C ALA A 83 -2.23 16.81 19.18
N LYS A 84 -3.32 17.15 19.89
CA LYS A 84 -3.25 18.13 20.98
C LYS A 84 -2.27 17.72 22.10
N SER A 85 -2.11 16.43 22.35
CA SER A 85 -1.28 15.88 23.44
C SER A 85 0.16 15.59 23.03
N GLY A 86 0.51 15.70 21.75
CA GLY A 86 1.82 15.30 21.23
C GLY A 86 1.75 14.83 19.79
N VAL A 87 2.73 14.07 19.34
CA VAL A 87 2.85 13.63 17.94
C VAL A 87 2.92 12.11 17.82
N HIS A 88 2.34 11.58 16.75
CA HIS A 88 2.61 10.22 16.31
C HIS A 88 3.56 10.27 15.11
N ILE A 89 4.64 9.49 15.16
CA ILE A 89 5.58 9.31 14.06
C ILE A 89 5.18 8.06 13.30
N ILE A 90 5.05 8.17 11.97
CA ILE A 90 4.82 7.03 11.09
C ILE A 90 5.87 7.07 9.99
N GLY A 91 6.82 6.13 10.02
CA GLY A 91 7.65 5.85 8.86
C GLY A 91 6.86 5.05 7.83
N VAL A 92 7.07 5.34 6.56
CA VAL A 92 6.44 4.66 5.43
C VAL A 92 7.56 4.23 4.50
N GLU A 93 7.67 2.92 4.29
CA GLU A 93 8.54 2.32 3.30
C GLU A 93 7.67 1.80 2.16
N ALA A 94 7.79 2.40 0.99
CA ALA A 94 6.98 2.12 -0.17
C ALA A 94 7.65 1.11 -1.08
N LYS A 95 6.83 0.24 -1.67
CA LYS A 95 7.23 -0.74 -2.65
C LYS A 95 6.23 -0.81 -3.78
N TYR A 96 6.69 -0.63 -5.02
CA TYR A 96 5.81 -0.62 -6.19
C TYR A 96 5.93 -1.89 -7.05
N LEU A 97 7.11 -2.17 -7.58
CA LEU A 97 7.35 -3.31 -8.49
C LEU A 97 8.41 -4.29 -7.96
N SER A 98 8.92 -4.05 -6.76
CA SER A 98 9.95 -4.85 -6.08
C SER A 98 9.57 -5.05 -4.62
N GLY A 99 9.97 -6.18 -4.02
CA GLY A 99 9.87 -6.40 -2.57
C GLY A 99 10.98 -5.67 -1.80
N LYS A 100 11.19 -6.00 -0.52
CA LYS A 100 12.25 -5.40 0.32
C LYS A 100 13.63 -5.38 -0.36
N SER A 101 14.38 -4.30 -0.13
CA SER A 101 15.68 -4.08 -0.80
C SER A 101 16.82 -4.87 -0.17
N SER A 102 16.69 -5.27 1.09
CA SER A 102 17.64 -6.13 1.79
C SER A 102 16.94 -7.00 2.83
N GLU A 103 17.47 -8.21 3.01
CA GLU A 103 17.07 -9.20 4.02
C GLU A 103 18.22 -9.44 4.99
N GLU A 104 17.91 -10.04 6.15
CA GLU A 104 18.91 -10.34 7.17
C GLU A 104 19.86 -11.48 6.73
N ASP A 105 21.17 -11.20 6.67
CA ASP A 105 22.19 -12.23 6.40
C ASP A 105 22.57 -12.97 7.69
N LEU A 106 21.95 -14.12 7.90
CA LEU A 106 22.18 -14.96 9.09
C LEU A 106 23.57 -15.59 9.16
N LEU A 107 24.37 -15.56 8.10
CA LEU A 107 25.71 -16.17 8.07
C LEU A 107 26.81 -15.24 8.60
N ALA A 108 26.60 -13.92 8.52
CA ALA A 108 27.51 -12.93 9.07
C ALA A 108 27.28 -12.71 10.57
N SER A 109 28.35 -12.46 11.33
CA SER A 109 28.23 -12.04 12.73
C SER A 109 27.53 -10.68 12.80
N ILE A 110 26.66 -10.46 13.78
CA ILE A 110 25.88 -9.21 13.93
C ILE A 110 26.78 -7.97 13.93
N GLN A 111 28.00 -8.08 14.47
CA GLN A 111 28.96 -6.98 14.62
C GLN A 111 29.71 -6.64 13.32
N ASP A 112 29.75 -7.58 12.37
CA ASP A 112 30.47 -7.42 11.09
C ASP A 112 29.54 -7.13 9.90
N ARG A 113 28.22 -7.03 10.13
CA ARG A 113 27.22 -6.79 9.08
C ARG A 113 27.27 -5.33 8.59
N ASP A 114 27.40 -5.16 7.28
CA ASP A 114 27.12 -3.89 6.63
C ASP A 114 25.59 -3.66 6.52
N ASN A 115 25.16 -2.41 6.30
CA ASN A 115 23.75 -2.05 6.14
C ASN A 115 23.05 -2.87 5.04
N LYS A 116 23.76 -3.29 4.00
CA LYS A 116 23.20 -4.13 2.92
C LYS A 116 22.84 -5.56 3.37
N GLN A 117 23.38 -6.01 4.49
CA GLN A 117 23.18 -7.34 5.06
C GLN A 117 22.16 -7.36 6.20
N ARG A 118 21.58 -6.19 6.51
CA ARG A 118 20.58 -6.01 7.57
C ARG A 118 19.21 -5.88 6.94
N ASP A 119 18.19 -6.44 7.59
CA ASP A 119 16.80 -6.25 7.17
C ASP A 119 16.46 -4.76 7.09
N GLN A 120 15.89 -4.36 5.96
CA GLN A 120 15.63 -2.96 5.67
C GLN A 120 14.66 -2.32 6.68
N LEU A 121 13.51 -2.96 6.93
CA LEU A 121 12.47 -2.39 7.80
C LEU A 121 12.94 -2.35 9.26
N ALA A 122 13.72 -3.35 9.69
CA ALA A 122 14.33 -3.35 11.02
C ALA A 122 15.24 -2.13 11.22
N ARG A 123 16.12 -1.84 10.25
CA ARG A 123 17.02 -0.69 10.31
C ARG A 123 16.28 0.64 10.36
N GLU A 124 15.23 0.79 9.57
CA GLU A 124 14.39 2.00 9.59
C GLU A 124 13.64 2.16 10.91
N ILE A 125 13.14 1.08 11.51
CA ILE A 125 12.49 1.13 12.83
C ILE A 125 13.47 1.57 13.92
N GLU A 126 14.69 1.04 13.90
CA GLU A 126 15.76 1.44 14.83
C GLU A 126 16.09 2.93 14.69
N ASP A 127 16.32 3.39 13.47
CA ASP A 127 16.62 4.81 13.21
C ASP A 127 15.45 5.72 13.63
N LEU A 128 14.20 5.29 13.43
CA LEU A 128 13.04 6.04 13.91
C LEU A 128 12.94 6.10 15.42
N HIS A 129 13.59 5.21 16.18
CA HIS A 129 13.65 5.24 17.65
C HIS A 129 14.92 5.91 18.20
N ASP A 130 15.88 6.25 17.34
CA ASP A 130 17.09 6.96 17.76
C ASP A 130 16.80 8.47 17.90
N SER A 131 16.97 8.99 19.12
CA SER A 131 16.70 10.39 19.42
C SER A 131 17.61 11.37 18.68
N ALA A 132 18.77 10.93 18.21
CA ALA A 132 19.63 11.73 17.35
C ALA A 132 18.99 12.05 15.98
N ASN A 133 18.00 11.27 15.55
CA ASN A 133 17.29 11.47 14.28
C ASN A 133 16.09 12.42 14.38
N TYR A 134 15.54 12.67 15.57
CA TYR A 134 14.34 13.50 15.72
C TYR A 134 14.48 14.95 15.19
N PRO A 135 15.62 15.63 15.35
CA PRO A 135 15.82 16.95 14.74
C PRO A 135 15.74 16.93 13.21
N MET A 136 16.13 15.82 12.57
CA MET A 136 16.11 15.69 11.10
C MET A 136 14.69 15.62 10.54
N ILE A 137 13.74 15.15 11.35
CA ILE A 137 12.31 15.08 11.01
C ILE A 137 11.48 16.16 11.72
N GLY A 138 12.12 17.05 12.48
CA GLY A 138 11.51 18.20 13.14
C GLY A 138 10.59 17.84 14.31
N VAL A 139 10.98 16.86 15.13
CA VAL A 139 10.21 16.39 16.30
C VAL A 139 11.01 16.55 17.58
N GLU A 140 10.32 16.89 18.67
CA GLU A 140 10.86 16.89 20.03
C GLU A 140 10.55 15.56 20.71
N GLU A 141 11.55 14.88 21.27
CA GLU A 141 11.41 13.55 21.91
C GLU A 141 10.27 13.50 22.94
N SER A 142 10.20 14.53 23.80
CA SER A 142 9.21 14.61 24.88
C SER A 142 7.75 14.72 24.39
N SER A 143 7.54 15.02 23.11
CA SER A 143 6.21 15.13 22.50
C SER A 143 5.74 13.84 21.83
N ILE A 144 6.60 12.82 21.71
CA ILE A 144 6.30 11.60 20.96
C ILE A 144 5.33 10.72 21.76
N LEU A 145 4.17 10.45 21.17
CA LEU A 145 3.15 9.55 21.73
C LEU A 145 3.33 8.11 21.25
N SER A 146 3.72 7.92 19.99
CA SER A 146 4.01 6.60 19.42
C SER A 146 4.85 6.70 18.17
N ILE A 147 5.61 5.65 17.89
CA ILE A 147 6.36 5.45 16.66
C ILE A 147 5.86 4.17 16.01
N ARG A 148 5.54 4.24 14.72
CA ARG A 148 5.00 3.13 13.91
C ARG A 148 5.69 3.11 12.55
N LEU A 149 5.71 1.94 11.91
CA LEU A 149 6.17 1.78 10.53
C LEU A 149 5.04 1.17 9.69
N ILE A 150 4.85 1.68 8.47
CA ILE A 150 3.96 1.12 7.46
C ILE A 150 4.82 0.62 6.30
N TYR A 151 4.70 -0.67 6.00
CA TYR A 151 5.20 -1.26 4.76
C TYR A 151 4.09 -1.18 3.70
N LEU A 152 4.31 -0.36 2.68
CA LEU A 152 3.30 0.01 1.69
C LEU A 152 3.58 -0.64 0.34
N THR A 153 2.77 -1.61 -0.07
CA THR A 153 3.11 -2.48 -1.20
C THR A 153 1.95 -2.71 -2.19
N MET A 154 2.19 -3.39 -3.32
CA MET A 154 1.15 -3.64 -4.35
C MET A 154 0.33 -4.92 -4.11
N GLU A 155 0.74 -5.74 -3.16
CA GLU A 155 0.14 -7.02 -2.79
C GLU A 155 -1.33 -6.83 -2.41
N SER A 156 -2.10 -7.90 -2.55
CA SER A 156 -3.52 -7.91 -2.17
C SER A 156 -3.77 -8.58 -0.81
N TYR A 157 -2.70 -9.08 -0.17
CA TYR A 157 -2.71 -9.69 1.15
C TYR A 157 -1.44 -9.28 1.90
N ILE A 158 -1.47 -9.35 3.23
CA ILE A 158 -0.34 -8.98 4.09
C ILE A 158 0.86 -9.91 3.77
N PRO A 159 2.06 -9.36 3.44
CA PRO A 159 3.27 -10.13 3.22
C PRO A 159 3.83 -10.60 4.56
N HIS A 160 3.20 -11.62 5.14
CA HIS A 160 3.42 -12.05 6.52
C HIS A 160 4.87 -12.45 6.79
N ASP A 161 5.49 -13.20 5.87
CA ASP A 161 6.87 -13.68 6.01
C ASP A 161 7.87 -12.51 6.04
N GLU A 162 7.66 -11.49 5.20
CA GLU A 162 8.53 -10.32 5.13
C GLU A 162 8.47 -9.49 6.41
N LEU A 163 7.28 -9.21 6.92
CA LEU A 163 7.11 -8.44 8.16
C LEU A 163 7.61 -9.23 9.37
N GLN A 164 7.36 -10.54 9.41
CA GLN A 164 7.82 -11.42 10.49
C GLN A 164 9.35 -11.46 10.54
N ALA A 165 10.01 -11.61 9.38
CA ALA A 165 11.46 -11.58 9.28
C ALA A 165 12.05 -10.26 9.82
N SER A 166 11.42 -9.12 9.53
CA SER A 166 11.84 -7.82 10.05
C SER A 166 11.70 -7.73 11.58
N LEU A 167 10.61 -8.25 12.16
CA LEU A 167 10.44 -8.31 13.61
C LEU A 167 11.44 -9.25 14.30
N GLU A 168 11.81 -10.35 13.64
CA GLU A 168 12.83 -11.27 14.12
C GLU A 168 14.22 -10.63 14.09
N SER A 169 14.55 -9.90 13.02
CA SER A 169 15.77 -9.09 12.94
C SER A 169 15.84 -8.06 14.08
N LEU A 170 14.77 -7.31 14.34
CA LEU A 170 14.71 -6.35 15.45
C LEU A 170 14.97 -7.01 16.82
N LYS A 171 14.36 -8.17 17.06
CA LYS A 171 14.58 -8.92 18.31
C LYS A 171 16.03 -9.39 18.45
N ALA A 172 16.63 -9.86 17.36
CA ALA A 172 18.01 -10.33 17.34
C ALA A 172 19.01 -9.20 17.66
N HIS A 173 18.76 -7.99 17.16
CA HIS A 173 19.60 -6.82 17.43
C HIS A 173 19.35 -6.19 18.80
N SER A 174 18.12 -6.29 19.34
CA SER A 174 17.72 -5.70 20.62
C SER A 174 18.06 -4.21 20.76
N ALA A 175 18.14 -3.48 19.63
CA ALA A 175 18.55 -2.08 19.58
C ALA A 175 17.45 -1.12 20.09
N CYS A 176 16.18 -1.49 19.95
CA CYS A 176 15.05 -0.70 20.43
C CYS A 176 13.90 -1.57 20.96
N GLN A 177 13.11 -1.02 21.88
CA GLN A 177 11.85 -1.65 22.32
C GLN A 177 10.72 -1.28 21.35
N PHE A 178 10.56 -2.06 20.29
CA PHE A 178 9.50 -1.88 19.32
C PHE A 178 8.38 -2.92 19.50
N PRO A 179 7.14 -2.51 19.83
CA PRO A 179 6.01 -3.43 19.89
C PRO A 179 5.69 -3.98 18.49
N SER A 180 5.59 -5.30 18.33
CA SER A 180 5.26 -5.93 17.03
C SER A 180 3.97 -5.37 16.41
N LYS A 181 2.99 -5.01 17.26
CA LYS A 181 1.72 -4.38 16.87
C LYS A 181 1.87 -3.00 16.24
N HIS A 182 3.06 -2.39 16.23
CA HIS A 182 3.34 -1.09 15.62
C HIS A 182 3.94 -1.19 14.21
N LEU A 183 4.20 -2.40 13.70
CA LEU A 183 4.51 -2.64 12.30
C LEU A 183 3.22 -2.99 11.55
N TYR A 184 2.90 -2.16 10.57
CA TYR A 184 1.68 -2.27 9.77
C TYR A 184 2.03 -2.49 8.30
N TRP A 185 1.09 -3.10 7.58
CA TRP A 185 1.10 -3.17 6.13
C TRP A 185 -0.10 -2.44 5.54
N LEU A 186 0.12 -1.78 4.41
CA LEU A 186 -0.91 -1.11 3.65
C LEU A 186 -0.73 -1.45 2.16
N SER A 187 -1.81 -1.75 1.46
CA SER A 187 -1.74 -1.94 0.01
C SER A 187 -2.00 -0.63 -0.73
N TRP A 188 -1.18 -0.31 -1.73
CA TRP A 188 -1.43 0.80 -2.66
C TRP A 188 -2.83 0.75 -3.26
N LYS A 189 -3.37 -0.45 -3.50
CA LYS A 189 -4.70 -0.65 -4.11
C LYS A 189 -5.83 -0.08 -3.28
N THR A 190 -5.68 0.00 -1.96
CA THR A 190 -6.74 0.53 -1.07
C THR A 190 -6.84 2.05 -1.14
N PHE A 191 -5.80 2.75 -1.61
CA PHE A 191 -5.81 4.21 -1.73
C PHE A 191 -7.01 4.66 -2.57
N TYR A 192 -7.24 4.04 -3.73
CA TYR A 192 -8.32 4.42 -4.64
C TYR A 192 -9.69 4.47 -3.95
N ASP A 193 -9.99 3.46 -3.13
CA ASP A 193 -11.27 3.32 -2.43
C ASP A 193 -11.37 4.22 -1.19
N ASN A 194 -10.22 4.62 -0.63
CA ASN A 194 -10.10 5.41 0.59
C ASN A 194 -9.88 6.91 0.35
N LEU A 195 -9.85 7.38 -0.91
CA LEU A 195 -9.88 8.80 -1.27
C LEU A 195 -11.26 9.43 -1.02
N LYS A 196 -11.72 9.43 0.23
CA LYS A 196 -13.02 9.98 0.66
C LYS A 196 -12.77 11.24 1.48
N CYS A 197 -13.51 12.31 1.15
CA CYS A 197 -13.49 13.57 1.88
C CYS A 197 -14.93 14.04 2.01
N THR A 198 -15.35 14.43 3.22
CA THR A 198 -16.65 15.05 3.44
C THR A 198 -16.55 16.53 3.09
N ASN A 199 -17.41 17.03 2.20
CA ASN A 199 -17.43 18.45 1.79
C ASN A 199 -16.06 19.02 1.35
N PRO A 200 -15.39 18.42 0.35
CA PRO A 200 -14.10 18.93 -0.13
C PRO A 200 -14.24 20.36 -0.67
N SER A 201 -13.20 21.18 -0.47
CA SER A 201 -13.10 22.47 -1.18
C SER A 201 -12.99 22.24 -2.69
N ALA A 202 -13.13 23.31 -3.48
CA ALA A 202 -12.94 23.22 -4.93
C ALA A 202 -11.53 22.71 -5.28
N THR A 203 -10.51 23.19 -4.56
CA THR A 203 -9.11 22.75 -4.72
C THR A 203 -8.93 21.30 -4.32
N ASP A 204 -9.46 20.87 -3.17
CA ASP A 204 -9.36 19.47 -2.73
C ASP A 204 -10.05 18.53 -3.72
N SER A 205 -11.21 18.95 -4.26
CA SER A 205 -11.95 18.18 -5.27
C SER A 205 -11.12 17.96 -6.52
N MET A 206 -10.38 18.97 -6.98
CA MET A 206 -9.46 18.86 -8.12
C MET A 206 -8.31 17.89 -7.79
N ILE A 207 -7.67 18.04 -6.63
CA ILE A 207 -6.56 17.18 -6.19
C ILE A 207 -7.01 15.71 -6.11
N LEU A 208 -8.16 15.44 -5.49
CA LEU A 208 -8.73 14.11 -5.36
C LEU A 208 -9.10 13.51 -6.72
N THR A 209 -9.59 14.33 -7.65
CA THR A 209 -9.91 13.89 -9.02
C THR A 209 -8.66 13.51 -9.81
N ASP A 210 -7.61 14.34 -9.74
CA ASP A 210 -6.33 14.05 -10.37
C ASP A 210 -5.69 12.79 -9.79
N LEU A 211 -5.73 12.65 -8.46
CA LEU A 211 -5.18 11.48 -7.77
C LEU A 211 -5.93 10.19 -8.14
N ARG A 212 -7.27 10.20 -8.17
CA ARG A 212 -8.07 9.06 -8.65
C ARG A 212 -7.76 8.73 -10.11
N SER A 213 -7.64 9.74 -10.96
CA SER A 213 -7.30 9.56 -12.38
C SER A 213 -5.92 8.91 -12.54
N TYR A 214 -4.97 9.31 -11.70
CA TYR A 214 -3.61 8.79 -11.71
C TYR A 214 -3.56 7.34 -11.23
N LEU A 215 -4.18 7.02 -10.09
CA LEU A 215 -4.28 5.65 -9.58
C LEU A 215 -4.97 4.73 -10.60
N ASN A 216 -6.07 5.18 -11.22
CA ASN A 216 -6.76 4.42 -12.26
C ASN A 216 -5.89 4.20 -13.50
N LYS A 217 -5.12 5.22 -13.92
CA LYS A 217 -4.17 5.10 -15.05
C LYS A 217 -3.06 4.08 -14.76
N LYS A 218 -2.63 3.96 -13.51
CA LYS A 218 -1.64 2.97 -13.04
C LYS A 218 -2.24 1.60 -12.74
N SER A 219 -3.56 1.43 -12.87
CA SER A 219 -4.28 0.22 -12.43
C SER A 219 -4.10 -0.10 -10.93
N ILE A 220 -3.85 0.93 -10.11
CA ILE A 220 -3.75 0.81 -8.66
C ILE A 220 -5.16 0.96 -8.08
N ARG A 221 -5.90 -0.14 -8.07
CA ARG A 221 -7.25 -0.24 -7.50
C ARG A 221 -7.55 -1.68 -7.11
N THR A 222 -8.47 -1.87 -6.18
CA THR A 222 -8.98 -3.20 -5.84
C THR A 222 -9.86 -3.75 -6.98
N PHE A 223 -10.04 -5.07 -7.00
CA PHE A 223 -10.99 -5.70 -7.93
C PHE A 223 -12.42 -5.34 -7.53
N SER A 224 -13.15 -4.68 -8.43
CA SER A 224 -14.53 -4.22 -8.20
C SER A 224 -15.60 -5.10 -8.86
N GLY A 225 -15.25 -6.34 -9.22
CA GLY A 225 -16.17 -7.27 -9.89
C GLY A 225 -16.10 -7.21 -11.43
N PHE A 226 -17.00 -7.98 -12.06
CA PHE A 226 -17.21 -7.95 -13.51
C PHE A 226 -18.51 -7.24 -13.83
N SER A 227 -18.47 -6.32 -14.81
CA SER A 227 -19.68 -5.76 -15.41
C SER A 227 -20.07 -6.65 -16.60
N MET A 228 -21.07 -7.51 -16.41
CA MET A 228 -21.66 -8.28 -17.50
C MET A 228 -22.75 -7.45 -18.16
N LYS A 229 -22.60 -7.13 -19.45
CA LYS A 229 -23.72 -6.64 -20.24
C LYS A 229 -24.70 -7.80 -20.42
N PRO A 230 -25.99 -7.63 -20.09
CA PRO A 230 -26.98 -8.66 -20.38
C PRO A 230 -26.98 -8.90 -21.90
N VAL A 231 -26.66 -10.12 -22.31
CA VAL A 231 -26.77 -10.51 -23.70
C VAL A 231 -28.25 -10.72 -23.97
N GLY A 232 -28.78 -10.06 -25.01
CA GLY A 232 -30.18 -10.26 -25.41
C GLY A 232 -30.45 -11.74 -25.67
N ILE A 233 -31.66 -12.19 -25.33
CA ILE A 233 -32.11 -13.54 -25.65
C ILE A 233 -31.93 -13.75 -27.15
N LEU A 234 -31.06 -14.70 -27.52
CA LEU A 234 -30.84 -15.05 -28.91
C LEU A 234 -32.10 -15.75 -29.44
N ASN A 235 -32.93 -15.02 -30.16
CA ASN A 235 -34.06 -15.58 -30.90
C ASN A 235 -33.54 -16.26 -32.18
N TRP A 236 -33.00 -17.47 -32.04
CA TRP A 236 -32.71 -18.31 -33.19
C TRP A 236 -34.00 -18.93 -33.71
N CYS A 237 -34.38 -18.59 -34.94
CA CYS A 237 -35.39 -19.31 -35.69
C CYS A 237 -34.71 -20.09 -36.82
N TYR A 238 -34.93 -21.40 -36.87
CA TYR A 238 -34.49 -22.22 -38.00
C TYR A 238 -35.38 -21.88 -39.20
N THR A 239 -34.84 -21.15 -40.17
CA THR A 239 -35.48 -21.03 -41.49
C THR A 239 -35.26 -22.35 -42.23
N LYS A 240 -36.36 -23.10 -42.38
CA LYS A 240 -36.36 -24.44 -42.96
C LYS A 240 -36.10 -24.37 -44.47
N ASN A 241 -34.84 -24.25 -44.87
CA ASN A 241 -34.48 -24.14 -46.29
C ASN A 241 -34.06 -25.47 -46.93
N ARG A 242 -34.58 -26.63 -46.47
CA ARG A 242 -34.39 -27.94 -47.12
C ARG A 242 -35.55 -28.92 -46.96
N LYS A 243 -35.84 -29.62 -48.08
CA LYS A 243 -36.72 -30.79 -48.25
C LYS A 243 -36.15 -32.11 -47.65
N ARG A 244 -35.35 -32.06 -46.57
CA ARG A 244 -34.86 -33.29 -45.92
C ARG A 244 -35.64 -33.54 -44.63
N PRO A 245 -36.07 -34.77 -44.35
CA PRO A 245 -36.76 -35.10 -43.12
C PRO A 245 -35.86 -34.79 -41.92
N LEU A 246 -36.42 -34.13 -40.91
CA LEU A 246 -35.72 -33.86 -39.66
C LEU A 246 -35.51 -35.20 -38.95
N GLN A 247 -34.25 -35.55 -38.69
CA GLN A 247 -33.92 -36.71 -37.88
C GLN A 247 -33.96 -36.29 -36.42
N ILE A 248 -34.70 -37.03 -35.59
CA ILE A 248 -34.76 -36.79 -34.15
C ILE A 248 -33.36 -37.02 -33.58
N VAL A 249 -32.73 -35.96 -33.08
CA VAL A 249 -31.46 -36.06 -32.38
C VAL A 249 -31.78 -36.30 -30.90
N PRO A 250 -31.17 -37.31 -30.24
CA PRO A 250 -31.33 -37.53 -28.81
C PRO A 250 -30.96 -36.28 -28.01
N SER A 251 -31.64 -36.09 -26.88
CA SER A 251 -31.33 -34.98 -25.96
C SER A 251 -29.87 -35.06 -25.51
N LEU A 252 -29.12 -34.00 -25.79
CA LEU A 252 -27.77 -33.81 -25.27
C LEU A 252 -27.86 -33.60 -23.76
N THR A 253 -27.45 -34.61 -23.00
CA THR A 253 -27.25 -34.50 -21.56
C THR A 253 -25.79 -34.18 -21.30
N TRP A 254 -25.52 -32.94 -20.91
CA TRP A 254 -24.21 -32.54 -20.42
C TRP A 254 -24.05 -33.05 -18.99
N LYS A 255 -23.05 -33.89 -18.74
CA LYS A 255 -22.57 -34.19 -17.39
C LYS A 255 -21.24 -33.48 -17.20
N TYR A 256 -21.15 -32.63 -16.18
CA TYR A 256 -19.86 -32.13 -15.75
C TYR A 256 -19.01 -33.32 -15.32
N LYS A 257 -17.77 -33.37 -15.80
CA LYS A 257 -16.80 -34.37 -15.37
C LYS A 257 -16.50 -34.08 -13.90
N GLU A 258 -16.96 -34.95 -13.00
CA GLU A 258 -16.54 -34.86 -11.60
C GLU A 258 -15.02 -34.90 -11.56
N ALA A 259 -14.43 -33.91 -10.91
CA ALA A 259 -13.00 -33.90 -10.68
C ALA A 259 -12.70 -35.05 -9.72
N ASN A 260 -12.04 -36.10 -10.20
CA ASN A 260 -11.46 -37.09 -9.32
C ASN A 260 -10.45 -36.36 -8.44
N HIS A 261 -10.81 -36.12 -7.18
CA HIS A 261 -9.86 -35.76 -6.15
C HIS A 261 -8.96 -36.98 -5.93
N GLY A 262 -7.87 -37.03 -6.72
CA GLY A 262 -6.82 -38.01 -6.55
C GLY A 262 -6.24 -37.84 -5.15
N THR A 263 -6.60 -38.77 -4.27
CA THR A 263 -5.79 -39.09 -3.10
C THR A 263 -4.69 -40.01 -3.61
N ASN A 264 -3.48 -39.46 -3.73
CA ASN A 264 -2.22 -40.18 -3.69
C ASN A 264 -1.28 -39.40 -2.79
#